data_AF-J3KTN6-F1
#
_entry.id   AF-J3KTN6-F1
#
_cell.length_a   1.000
_cell.length_b   1.000
_cell.length_c   1.000
_cell.angle_alpha   90.00
_cell.angle_beta   90.00
_cell.angle_gamma   90.00
#
_symmetry.space_group_name_H-M   'P 1'
#
loop_
_entity.id
_entity.type
_entity.pdbx_description
1 polymer ?
#
loop_
_entity_poly.entity_id
_entity_poly.type
_entity_poly.pdbx_seq_one_letter_code
_entity_poly.pdbx_strand_id
1 'polypeptide(L)'
;MGFWCRMSENQEQEEVITVRVQDPRVQNEGSWNSYVDYKIFLHTNSKAFTAKTSCVRRRYREFVWLRKQLQRNAGLVPVPELPGKSTFFGTSDEFIEKRRQGLQHFLEKVLQSVVLLSDSQLHLFLQSQLSVPEIEACVQGRSTMTVSDAILRYAMSNCGWAQEERQSSSHLAKGDQ
;
A
#
# COMPACT_ATOMS: atom_id res chain seq x y z
N MET A 1 26.00 50.75 -6.12
CA MET A 1 25.99 49.29 -6.34
C MET A 1 25.15 48.66 -5.22
N GLY A 2 23.85 48.50 -5.45
CA GLY A 2 22.97 47.81 -4.51
C GLY A 2 22.81 46.37 -4.96
N PHE A 3 23.42 45.43 -4.25
CA PHE A 3 23.16 44.00 -4.45
C PHE A 3 21.77 43.69 -3.88
N TRP A 4 20.80 43.56 -4.78
CA TRP A 4 19.51 42.96 -4.46
C TRP A 4 19.75 41.47 -4.26
N CYS A 5 19.84 41.03 -3.01
CA CYS A 5 19.73 39.62 -2.68
C CYS A 5 18.30 39.20 -3.03
N ARG A 6 18.13 38.61 -4.22
CA ARG A 6 16.90 37.97 -4.65
C ARG A 6 16.63 36.84 -3.68
N MET A 7 15.79 37.11 -2.68
CA MET A 7 15.17 36.10 -1.84
C MET A 7 14.50 35.12 -2.81
N SER A 8 15.07 33.92 -2.94
CA SER A 8 14.40 32.83 -3.64
C SER A 8 13.14 32.53 -2.84
N GLU A 9 11.99 32.92 -3.39
CA GLU A 9 10.71 32.39 -2.96
C GLU A 9 10.79 30.87 -3.11
N ASN A 10 10.96 30.16 -1.98
CA ASN A 10 10.69 28.74 -1.91
C ASN A 10 9.19 28.59 -2.17
N GLN A 11 8.80 28.41 -3.43
CA GLN A 11 7.48 27.88 -3.76
C GLN A 11 7.38 26.51 -3.09
N GLU A 12 6.68 26.46 -1.96
CA GLU A 12 6.30 25.21 -1.32
C GLU A 12 5.44 24.43 -2.31
N GLN A 13 6.05 23.43 -2.96
CA GLN A 13 5.34 22.54 -3.85
C GLN A 13 4.28 21.82 -3.02
N GLU A 14 3.02 21.89 -3.46
CA GLU A 14 1.91 21.22 -2.80
C GLU A 14 2.21 19.72 -2.69
N GLU A 15 2.11 19.17 -1.47
CA GLU A 15 2.34 17.75 -1.25
C GLU A 15 1.16 16.94 -1.78
N VAL A 16 1.42 16.07 -2.76
CA VAL A 16 0.44 15.20 -3.40
C VAL A 16 0.74 13.74 -3.04
N ILE A 17 -0.26 13.02 -2.57
CA ILE A 17 -0.20 11.57 -2.34
C ILE A 17 -1.25 10.90 -3.23
N THR A 18 -0.81 10.15 -4.23
CA THR A 18 -1.68 9.37 -5.11
C THR A 18 -1.57 7.90 -4.77
N VAL A 19 -2.71 7.26 -4.48
CA VAL A 19 -2.80 5.81 -4.24
C VAL A 19 -3.78 5.16 -5.22
N ARG A 20 -3.50 3.93 -5.66
CA ARG A 20 -4.37 3.12 -6.51
C ARG A 20 -4.36 1.67 -6.04
N VAL A 21 -5.53 1.13 -5.72
CA VAL A 21 -5.79 -0.28 -5.46
C VAL A 21 -6.37 -0.88 -6.73
N GLN A 22 -5.66 -1.81 -7.35
CA GLN A 22 -5.96 -2.31 -8.69
C GLN A 22 -5.58 -3.79 -8.84
N ASP A 23 -5.86 -4.34 -10.02
CA ASP A 23 -5.36 -5.65 -10.46
C ASP A 23 -5.58 -6.75 -9.40
N PRO A 24 -6.84 -7.05 -9.02
CA PRO A 24 -7.12 -8.14 -8.10
C PRO A 24 -6.68 -9.47 -8.71
N ARG A 25 -5.98 -10.31 -7.95
CA ARG A 25 -5.53 -11.64 -8.43
C ARG A 25 -5.78 -12.73 -7.41
N VAL A 26 -6.19 -13.90 -7.90
CA VAL A 26 -6.23 -15.13 -7.11
C VAL A 26 -4.80 -15.66 -6.97
N GLN A 27 -4.36 -15.85 -5.75
CA GLN A 27 -3.10 -16.47 -5.38
C GLN A 27 -3.36 -17.91 -4.95
N ASN A 28 -2.45 -18.83 -5.31
CA ASN A 28 -2.56 -20.25 -5.01
C ASN A 28 -3.89 -20.88 -5.47
N GLU A 29 -4.32 -20.56 -6.69
CA GLU A 29 -5.55 -21.08 -7.27
C GLU A 29 -5.57 -22.63 -7.24
N GLY A 30 -6.70 -23.21 -6.83
CA GLY A 30 -6.86 -24.66 -6.66
C GLY A 30 -6.27 -25.25 -5.37
N SER A 31 -5.59 -24.46 -4.54
CA SER A 31 -5.05 -24.90 -3.24
C SER A 31 -5.96 -24.51 -2.07
N TRP A 32 -5.87 -25.24 -0.95
CA TRP A 32 -6.57 -24.95 0.31
C TRP A 32 -6.23 -23.57 0.90
N ASN A 33 -5.08 -23.01 0.50
CA ASN A 33 -4.60 -21.70 0.93
C ASN A 33 -4.81 -20.60 -0.14
N SER A 34 -5.78 -20.79 -1.05
CA SER A 34 -6.15 -19.79 -2.06
C SER A 34 -6.66 -18.48 -1.43
N TYR A 35 -6.31 -17.34 -2.02
CA TYR A 35 -6.83 -16.03 -1.61
C TYR A 35 -6.75 -14.99 -2.72
N VAL A 36 -7.55 -13.93 -2.61
CA VAL A 36 -7.42 -12.75 -3.47
C VAL A 36 -6.58 -11.67 -2.81
N ASP A 37 -5.60 -11.15 -3.54
CA ASP A 37 -4.85 -9.95 -3.20
C ASP A 37 -5.04 -8.83 -4.21
N TYR A 38 -4.63 -7.64 -3.84
CA TYR A 38 -4.79 -6.41 -4.62
C TYR A 38 -3.44 -5.74 -4.73
N LYS A 39 -3.12 -5.25 -5.92
CA LYS A 39 -1.98 -4.36 -6.15
C LYS A 39 -2.28 -3.00 -5.55
N ILE A 40 -1.36 -2.46 -4.77
CA ILE A 40 -1.40 -1.09 -4.28
C ILE A 40 -0.23 -0.35 -4.92
N PHE A 41 -0.54 0.64 -5.74
CA PHE A 41 0.42 1.58 -6.30
C PHE A 41 0.33 2.91 -5.55
N LEU A 42 1.47 3.45 -5.15
CA LEU A 42 1.59 4.75 -4.51
C LEU A 42 2.62 5.60 -5.25
N HIS A 43 2.28 6.85 -5.50
CA HIS A 43 3.19 7.88 -6.03
C HIS A 43 3.00 9.18 -5.25
N THR A 44 4.08 9.77 -4.76
CA THR A 44 4.02 10.98 -3.93
C THR A 44 5.29 11.80 -3.98
N ASN A 45 5.16 13.12 -3.79
CA ASN A 45 6.28 14.02 -3.48
C ASN A 45 6.41 14.32 -1.98
N SER A 46 5.46 13.90 -1.13
CA SER A 46 5.44 14.18 0.31
C SER A 46 6.70 13.69 1.02
N LYS A 47 7.14 14.43 2.05
CA LYS A 47 8.27 14.05 2.90
C LYS A 47 7.91 13.01 3.96
N ALA A 48 6.62 12.71 4.15
CA ALA A 48 6.17 11.67 5.07
C ALA A 48 6.58 10.26 4.61
N PHE A 49 6.86 10.06 3.31
CA PHE A 49 7.16 8.76 2.71
C PHE A 49 8.65 8.60 2.41
N THR A 50 9.17 7.39 2.64
CA THR A 50 10.58 7.05 2.34
C THR A 50 10.82 6.88 0.84
N ALA A 51 9.97 6.11 0.16
CA ALA A 51 10.04 5.95 -1.30
C ALA A 51 9.01 6.87 -1.98
N LYS A 52 9.41 7.52 -3.09
CA LYS A 52 8.50 8.38 -3.87
C LYS A 52 7.50 7.58 -4.69
N THR A 53 7.84 6.33 -5.01
CA THR A 53 6.96 5.36 -5.65
C THR A 53 7.06 4.01 -4.94
N SER A 54 5.93 3.33 -4.80
CA SER A 54 5.91 1.94 -4.38
C SER A 54 4.79 1.15 -5.05
N CYS A 55 5.02 -0.15 -5.20
CA CYS A 55 4.05 -1.10 -5.71
C CYS A 55 4.14 -2.36 -4.85
N VAL A 56 3.05 -2.71 -4.15
CA VAL A 56 2.99 -3.87 -3.26
C VAL A 56 1.72 -4.66 -3.52
N ARG A 57 1.64 -5.91 -3.05
CA ARG A 57 0.39 -6.69 -3.05
C ARG A 57 -0.05 -7.01 -1.64
N ARG A 58 -1.32 -6.75 -1.33
CA ARG A 58 -1.93 -6.99 -0.02
C ARG A 58 -3.30 -7.62 -0.17
N ARG A 59 -3.62 -8.60 0.67
CA ARG A 59 -4.96 -9.21 0.75
C ARG A 59 -5.81 -8.53 1.81
N TYR A 60 -7.13 -8.67 1.69
CA TYR A 60 -8.11 -8.00 2.57
C TYR A 60 -7.85 -8.21 4.07
N ARG A 61 -7.43 -9.40 4.52
CA ARG A 61 -7.15 -9.65 5.95
C ARG A 61 -6.01 -8.79 6.51
N GLU A 62 -5.05 -8.40 5.67
CA GLU A 62 -3.95 -7.53 6.07
C GLU A 62 -4.45 -6.08 6.23
N PHE A 63 -5.41 -5.64 5.41
CA PHE A 63 -6.10 -4.36 5.62
C PHE A 63 -6.89 -4.33 6.93
N VAL A 64 -7.56 -5.43 7.29
CA VAL A 64 -8.25 -5.57 8.59
C VAL A 64 -7.26 -5.43 9.74
N TRP A 65 -6.09 -6.05 9.63
CA TRP A 65 -5.01 -5.88 10.59
C TRP A 65 -4.54 -4.42 10.63
N LEU A 66 -4.24 -3.80 9.49
CA LEU A 66 -3.76 -2.41 9.41
C LEU A 66 -4.73 -1.46 10.09
N ARG A 67 -6.03 -1.55 9.77
CA ARG A 67 -7.06 -0.72 10.39
C ARG A 67 -7.04 -0.84 11.92
N LYS A 68 -6.92 -2.06 12.44
CA LYS A 68 -6.85 -2.30 13.89
C LYS A 68 -5.63 -1.64 14.51
N GLN A 69 -4.47 -1.67 13.85
CA GLN A 69 -3.27 -0.99 14.34
C GLN A 69 -3.42 0.53 14.31
N LEU A 70 -3.90 1.09 13.19
CA LEU A 70 -4.19 2.51 13.09
C LEU A 70 -5.16 2.96 14.20
N GLN A 71 -6.21 2.20 14.50
CA GLN A 71 -7.14 2.53 15.58
C GLN A 71 -6.48 2.57 16.96
N ARG A 72 -5.48 1.71 17.22
CA ARG A 72 -4.74 1.71 18.49
C ARG A 72 -3.85 2.94 18.63
N ASN A 73 -3.31 3.43 17.52
CA ASN A 73 -2.29 4.47 17.50
C ASN A 73 -2.86 5.88 17.20
N ALA A 74 -4.10 5.97 16.70
CA ALA A 74 -4.73 7.21 16.24
C ALA A 74 -5.29 8.13 17.34
N GLY A 75 -5.29 7.69 18.61
CA GLY A 75 -5.93 8.44 19.70
C GLY A 75 -7.43 8.64 19.45
N LEU A 76 -7.87 9.89 19.27
CA LEU A 76 -9.27 10.24 18.98
C LEU A 76 -9.58 10.42 17.49
N VAL A 77 -8.56 10.28 16.61
CA VAL A 77 -8.77 10.44 15.16
C VAL A 77 -9.54 9.22 14.63
N PRO A 78 -10.69 9.41 13.97
CA PRO A 78 -11.47 8.31 13.44
C PRO A 78 -10.74 7.62 12.28
N VAL A 79 -10.63 6.30 12.35
CA VAL A 79 -10.05 5.49 11.27
C VAL A 79 -11.15 5.06 10.31
N PRO A 80 -11.02 5.34 9.00
CA PRO A 80 -12.03 4.98 7.99
C PRO A 80 -12.45 3.50 8.06
N GLU A 81 -13.71 3.23 7.76
CA GLU A 81 -14.22 1.86 7.71
C GLU A 81 -13.70 1.11 6.50
N LEU A 82 -13.53 -0.22 6.65
CA LEU A 82 -13.23 -1.10 5.52
C LEU A 82 -14.52 -1.53 4.83
N PRO A 83 -14.48 -1.90 3.54
CA PRO A 83 -15.62 -2.55 2.91
C PRO A 83 -16.01 -3.80 3.69
N GLY A 84 -17.31 -4.04 3.80
CA GLY A 84 -17.86 -5.14 4.59
C GLY A 84 -17.28 -6.52 4.21
N LYS A 85 -17.29 -7.43 5.18
CA LYS A 85 -17.09 -8.85 4.90
C LYS A 85 -18.28 -9.32 4.06
N SER A 86 -18.03 -10.15 3.03
CA SER A 86 -19.02 -10.55 2.03
C SER A 86 -20.39 -10.83 2.63
N THR A 87 -21.41 -10.10 2.19
CA THR A 87 -22.80 -10.50 2.30
C THR A 87 -23.13 -11.33 1.06
N PHE A 88 -23.82 -12.46 1.22
CA PHE A 88 -24.06 -13.53 0.24
C PHE A 88 -24.80 -13.14 -1.08
N PHE A 89 -24.81 -11.87 -1.47
CA PHE A 89 -25.51 -11.36 -2.64
C PHE A 89 -24.52 -10.77 -3.65
N GLY A 90 -24.37 -11.39 -4.82
CA GLY A 90 -23.54 -10.94 -5.94
C GLY A 90 -22.64 -12.04 -6.54
N THR A 91 -22.11 -11.81 -7.74
CA THR A 91 -21.09 -12.70 -8.34
C THR A 91 -19.73 -12.52 -7.64
N SER A 92 -18.79 -13.46 -7.83
CA SER A 92 -17.43 -13.34 -7.28
C SER A 92 -16.76 -12.05 -7.74
N ASP A 93 -16.94 -11.67 -9.00
CA ASP A 93 -16.21 -10.57 -9.63
C ASP A 93 -16.74 -9.23 -9.17
N GLU A 94 -18.07 -9.08 -9.06
CA GLU A 94 -18.70 -7.90 -8.45
C GLU A 94 -18.24 -7.70 -7.00
N PHE A 95 -18.13 -8.79 -6.25
CA PHE A 95 -17.66 -8.74 -4.88
C PHE A 95 -16.19 -8.28 -4.80
N ILE A 96 -15.32 -8.82 -5.67
CA ILE A 96 -13.91 -8.42 -5.74
C ILE A 96 -13.77 -6.95 -6.15
N GLU A 97 -14.53 -6.48 -7.12
CA GLU A 97 -14.47 -5.09 -7.56
C GLU A 97 -15.02 -4.12 -6.49
N LYS A 98 -16.17 -4.43 -5.87
CA LYS A 98 -16.71 -3.64 -4.76
C LYS A 98 -15.73 -3.56 -3.60
N ARG A 99 -15.06 -4.67 -3.28
CA ARG A 99 -14.01 -4.70 -2.27
C ARG A 99 -12.82 -3.84 -2.69
N ARG A 100 -12.33 -3.95 -3.93
CA ARG A 100 -11.23 -3.12 -4.45
C ARG A 100 -11.54 -1.63 -4.31
N GLN A 101 -12.75 -1.19 -4.67
CA GLN A 101 -13.22 0.19 -4.52
C GLN A 101 -13.25 0.64 -3.06
N GLY A 102 -13.74 -0.21 -2.14
CA GLY A 102 -13.73 0.12 -0.72
C GLY A 102 -12.31 0.21 -0.13
N LEU A 103 -11.39 -0.65 -0.59
CA LEU A 103 -9.99 -0.59 -0.20
C LEU A 103 -9.30 0.67 -0.74
N GLN A 104 -9.61 1.08 -1.98
CA GLN A 104 -9.19 2.36 -2.56
C GLN A 104 -9.63 3.52 -1.66
N HIS A 105 -10.93 3.60 -1.37
CA HIS A 105 -11.50 4.67 -0.56
C HIS A 105 -10.90 4.71 0.85
N PHE A 106 -10.71 3.54 1.47
CA PHE A 106 -10.07 3.42 2.77
C PHE A 106 -8.67 4.07 2.77
N LEU A 107 -7.82 3.73 1.79
CA LEU A 107 -6.47 4.30 1.71
C LEU A 107 -6.48 5.79 1.39
N GLU A 108 -7.32 6.25 0.46
CA GLU A 108 -7.47 7.68 0.16
C GLU A 108 -7.80 8.50 1.42
N LYS A 109 -8.70 7.99 2.26
CA LYS A 109 -9.07 8.65 3.52
C LYS A 109 -8.00 8.55 4.60
N VAL A 110 -7.31 7.41 4.72
CA VAL A 110 -6.21 7.24 5.67
C VAL A 110 -5.07 8.22 5.35
N LEU A 111 -4.72 8.36 4.08
CA LEU A 111 -3.61 9.19 3.61
C LEU A 111 -3.87 10.70 3.68
N GLN A 112 -5.09 11.12 3.99
CA GLN A 112 -5.44 12.52 4.26
C GLN A 112 -5.17 12.95 5.71
N SER A 113 -4.86 12.00 6.61
CA SER A 113 -4.64 12.30 8.03
C SER A 113 -3.16 12.26 8.40
N VAL A 114 -2.61 13.41 8.80
CA VAL A 114 -1.21 13.51 9.28
C VAL A 114 -0.93 12.62 10.49
N VAL A 115 -1.93 12.38 11.34
CA VAL A 115 -1.80 11.48 12.51
C VAL A 115 -1.63 10.04 12.04
N LEU A 116 -2.44 9.57 11.08
CA LEU A 116 -2.32 8.21 10.56
C LEU A 116 -1.05 8.05 9.72
N LEU A 117 -0.62 9.11 9.01
CA LEU A 117 0.65 9.14 8.29
C LEU A 117 1.88 9.05 9.19
N SER A 118 1.76 9.29 10.50
CA SER A 118 2.88 9.12 11.44
C SER A 118 3.12 7.65 11.82
N ASP A 119 2.22 6.75 11.47
CA ASP A 119 2.29 5.33 11.83
C ASP A 119 3.24 4.56 10.90
N SER A 120 4.34 4.04 11.43
CA SER A 120 5.33 3.27 10.66
C SER A 120 4.77 1.94 10.11
N GLN A 121 3.72 1.38 10.71
CA GLN A 121 3.06 0.17 10.20
C GLN A 121 2.33 0.46 8.89
N LEU A 122 1.78 1.66 8.71
CA LEU A 122 1.19 2.11 7.44
C LEU A 122 2.25 2.21 6.34
N HIS A 123 3.41 2.79 6.67
CA HIS A 123 4.52 2.93 5.72
C HIS A 123 5.06 1.58 5.28
N LEU A 124 5.32 0.66 6.22
CA LEU A 124 5.75 -0.70 5.88
C LEU A 124 4.68 -1.46 5.08
N PHE A 125 3.40 -1.26 5.38
CA PHE A 125 2.30 -1.88 4.64
C PHE A 125 2.26 -1.42 3.17
N LEU A 126 2.49 -0.13 2.91
CA LEU A 126 2.41 0.48 1.57
C LEU A 126 3.70 0.43 0.76
N GLN A 127 4.86 0.37 1.43
CA GLN A 127 6.17 0.56 0.79
C GLN A 127 7.14 -0.62 0.98
N SER A 128 6.67 -1.73 1.57
CA SER A 128 7.42 -2.98 1.65
C SER A 128 6.50 -4.18 1.41
N GLN A 129 7.07 -5.34 1.08
CA GLN A 129 6.34 -6.62 0.99
C GLN A 129 6.47 -7.47 2.27
N LEU A 130 6.92 -6.88 3.39
CA LEU A 130 6.98 -7.58 4.68
C LEU A 130 5.60 -8.12 5.07
N SER A 131 5.57 -9.35 5.57
CA SER A 131 4.37 -9.94 6.17
C SER A 131 3.99 -9.22 7.47
N VAL A 132 2.73 -9.38 7.90
CA VAL A 132 2.23 -8.76 9.15
C VAL A 132 3.15 -9.03 10.36
N PRO A 133 3.58 -10.28 10.65
CA PRO A 133 4.51 -10.54 11.76
C PRO A 133 5.86 -9.83 11.61
N GLU A 134 6.38 -9.72 10.38
CA GLU A 134 7.64 -9.02 10.12
C GLU A 134 7.50 -7.50 10.31
N ILE A 135 6.35 -6.92 9.94
CA ILE A 135 6.04 -5.51 10.23
C ILE A 135 6.02 -5.29 11.74
N GLU A 136 5.29 -6.12 12.49
CA GLU A 136 5.23 -6.03 13.96
C GLU A 136 6.61 -6.16 14.61
N ALA A 137 7.43 -7.11 14.15
CA ALA A 137 8.80 -7.27 14.64
C ALA A 137 9.68 -6.04 14.32
N CYS A 138 9.54 -5.47 13.11
CA CYS A 138 10.31 -4.29 12.71
C CYS A 138 9.97 -3.06 13.57
N VAL A 139 8.69 -2.75 13.77
CA VAL A 139 8.28 -1.58 14.57
C VAL A 139 8.55 -1.75 16.07
N GLN A 140 8.67 -2.99 16.56
CA GLN A 140 9.04 -3.30 17.95
C GLN A 140 10.56 -3.38 18.17
N GLY A 141 11.37 -3.08 17.15
CA GLY A 141 12.83 -3.14 17.25
C GLY A 141 13.40 -4.57 17.37
N ARG A 142 12.64 -5.58 16.94
CA ARG A 142 13.04 -7.00 16.96
C ARG A 142 13.55 -7.51 15.60
N SER A 143 13.50 -6.67 14.56
CA SER A 143 14.07 -6.94 13.25
C SER A 143 15.52 -6.45 13.16
N THR A 144 16.31 -7.06 12.27
CA THR A 144 17.69 -6.63 11.98
C THR A 144 17.77 -5.38 11.09
N MET A 145 16.63 -4.92 10.56
CA MET A 145 16.53 -3.73 9.71
C MET A 145 15.58 -2.69 10.32
N THR A 146 15.90 -1.42 10.12
CA THR A 146 15.01 -0.31 10.45
C THR A 146 13.82 -0.25 9.48
N VAL A 147 12.80 0.54 9.82
CA VAL A 147 11.65 0.81 8.94
C VAL A 147 12.13 1.36 7.59
N SER A 148 12.98 2.38 7.61
CA SER A 148 13.52 3.02 6.41
C SER A 148 14.35 2.05 5.58
N ASP A 149 15.19 1.22 6.21
CA ASP A 149 16.00 0.22 5.49
C ASP A 149 15.12 -0.83 4.82
N ALA A 150 14.06 -1.30 5.48
CA ALA A 150 13.12 -2.26 4.89
C ALA A 150 12.46 -1.69 3.63
N ILE A 151 12.04 -0.42 3.67
CA ILE A 151 11.41 0.27 2.53
C ILE A 151 12.42 0.49 1.40
N LEU A 152 13.62 1.00 1.72
CA LEU A 152 14.66 1.26 0.73
C LEU A 152 15.12 -0.03 0.04
N ARG A 153 15.33 -1.11 0.80
CA ARG A 153 15.68 -2.43 0.24
C ARG A 153 14.61 -2.94 -0.71
N TYR A 154 13.33 -2.79 -0.35
CA TYR A 154 12.24 -3.19 -1.23
C TYR A 154 12.21 -2.33 -2.50
N ALA A 155 12.35 -1.02 -2.40
CA ALA A 155 12.39 -0.11 -3.55
C ALA A 155 13.56 -0.45 -4.51
N MET A 156 14.75 -0.76 -3.98
CA MET A 156 15.92 -1.12 -4.79
C MET A 156 15.83 -2.50 -5.45
N SER A 157 15.03 -3.42 -4.90
CA SER A 157 14.93 -4.80 -5.41
C SER A 157 14.22 -4.92 -6.77
N ASN A 158 13.55 -3.86 -7.23
CA ASN A 158 12.63 -3.87 -8.37
C ASN A 158 11.49 -4.91 -8.28
N CYS A 159 11.30 -5.58 -7.14
CA CYS A 159 10.31 -6.65 -6.99
C CYS A 159 8.86 -6.16 -7.18
N GLY A 160 8.57 -4.90 -6.83
CA GLY A 160 7.25 -4.31 -7.03
C GLY A 160 6.85 -4.17 -8.50
N TRP A 161 7.83 -3.96 -9.39
CA TRP A 161 7.62 -3.84 -10.84
C TRP A 161 7.76 -5.21 -11.54
N ALA A 162 8.69 -6.05 -11.10
CA ALA A 162 8.91 -7.38 -11.69
C ALA A 162 7.72 -8.34 -11.56
N GLN A 163 6.79 -8.10 -10.63
CA GLN A 163 5.52 -8.83 -10.54
C GLN A 163 4.56 -8.55 -11.72
N GLU A 164 4.79 -7.49 -12.51
CA GLU A 164 4.04 -7.19 -13.74
C GLU A 164 4.49 -8.09 -14.91
N GLU A 165 5.80 -8.31 -15.08
CA GLU A 165 6.36 -8.95 -16.28
C GLU A 165 6.22 -10.48 -16.30
N ARG A 166 6.27 -11.15 -15.14
CA ARG A 166 6.19 -12.63 -15.06
C ARG A 166 4.89 -13.23 -15.62
N GLN A 167 3.86 -12.43 -15.86
CA GLN A 167 2.58 -12.94 -16.36
C GLN A 167 2.22 -12.49 -17.78
N SER A 168 2.83 -11.42 -18.32
CA SER A 168 2.73 -11.12 -19.76
C SER A 168 3.24 -12.30 -20.61
N SER A 169 4.26 -13.02 -20.12
CA SER A 169 4.77 -14.25 -20.74
C SER A 169 3.87 -15.48 -20.56
N SER A 170 3.05 -15.54 -19.50
CA SER A 170 2.12 -16.66 -19.26
C SER A 170 0.84 -16.60 -20.10
N HIS A 171 0.39 -15.39 -20.48
CA HIS A 171 -0.76 -15.22 -21.38
C HIS A 171 -0.45 -15.48 -22.85
N LEU A 172 0.84 -15.42 -23.25
CA LEU A 172 1.26 -15.76 -24.61
C LEU A 172 1.36 -17.28 -24.86
N ALA A 173 1.35 -18.10 -23.80
CA ALA A 173 1.52 -19.55 -23.89
C ALA A 173 0.21 -20.36 -23.98
N LYS A 174 -0.96 -19.70 -24.09
CA LYS A 174 -2.28 -20.36 -24.17
C LYS A 174 -3.07 -20.09 -25.46
N GLY A 175 -2.44 -19.51 -26.49
CA GLY A 175 -3.02 -19.34 -27.81
C GLY A 175 -2.31 -20.22 -28.83
N ASP A 176 -2.59 -21.53 -28.79
CA ASP A 176 -2.53 -22.45 -29.94
C ASP A 176 -2.84 -23.87 -29.44
N GLN A 177 -4.13 -24.21 -29.51
CA GLN A 177 -4.66 -25.58 -29.68
C GLN A 177 -6.16 -25.50 -30.00
#